data_AF-A0A6V7JNW5-F1
#
_entry.id   AF-A0A6V7JNW5-F1
#
_cell.length_a   1.000
_cell.length_b   1.000
_cell.length_c   1.000
_cell.angle_alpha   90.00
_cell.angle_beta   90.00
_cell.angle_gamma   90.00
#
_symmetry.space_group_name_H-M   'P 1'
#
loop_
_entity.id
_entity.type
_entity.pdbx_description
1 polymer ?
#
loop_
_entity_poly.entity_id
_entity_poly.type
_entity_poly.pdbx_seq_one_letter_code
_entity_poly.pdbx_strand_id
1 'polypeptide(L)' 'LKTMTDRLKARYYVARRLFIADMTRIFTNCRLYNSPDTEYYRCANALEKYFQTRMKEIGLWDK' A
#
# COMPACT_ATOMS: atom_id res chain seq x y z
N LEU A 1 -8.11 -3.59 3.72
CA LEU A 1 -7.71 -4.10 2.39
C LEU A 1 -8.86 -4.61 1.51
N LYS A 2 -10.04 -4.96 2.06
CA LYS A 2 -11.20 -5.49 1.32
C LYS A 2 -11.46 -4.82 -0.04
N THR A 3 -11.58 -3.50 -0.09
CA THR A 3 -11.84 -2.76 -1.34
C THR A 3 -10.78 -3.01 -2.41
N MET A 4 -9.50 -3.11 -2.03
CA MET A 4 -8.45 -3.40 -3.00
C MET A 4 -8.54 -4.83 -3.52
N THR A 5 -8.91 -5.79 -2.67
CA THR A 5 -9.17 -7.18 -3.07
C THR A 5 -10.33 -7.26 -4.06
N ASP A 6 -11.42 -6.55 -3.79
CA ASP A 6 -12.60 -6.50 -4.67
C ASP A 6 -12.23 -5.88 -6.04
N ARG A 7 -11.46 -4.78 -6.04
CA ARG A 7 -10.90 -4.17 -7.26
C ARG A 7 -9.99 -5.11 -8.05
N LEU A 8 -9.13 -5.88 -7.36
CA LEU A 8 -8.25 -6.85 -8.00
C LEU A 8 -9.06 -7.94 -8.72
N LYS A 9 -10.07 -8.50 -8.04
CA LYS A 9 -10.97 -9.51 -8.62
C LYS A 9 -11.73 -8.97 -9.83
N ALA A 10 -12.11 -7.70 -9.79
CA ALA A 10 -12.77 -7.00 -10.90
C ALA A 10 -11.82 -6.56 -12.04
N ARG A 11 -10.54 -6.99 -12.04
CA ARG A 11 -9.53 -6.62 -13.04
C ARG A 11 -9.29 -5.11 -13.17
N TYR A 12 -9.58 -4.34 -12.11
CA TYR A 12 -9.43 -2.88 -12.10
C TYR A 12 -7.98 -2.40 -12.28
N TYR A 13 -7.01 -3.14 -11.73
CA TYR A 13 -5.58 -2.76 -11.81
C TYR A 13 -4.95 -3.14 -13.15
N VAL A 14 -5.42 -2.52 -14.24
CA VAL A 14 -4.88 -2.70 -15.60
C VAL A 14 -3.46 -2.19 -15.77
N ALA A 15 -2.98 -1.38 -14.81
CA ALA A 15 -1.61 -0.92 -14.73
C ALA A 15 -1.12 -0.96 -13.28
N ARG A 16 0.11 -1.43 -13.07
CA ARG A 16 0.73 -1.55 -11.72
C ARG A 16 0.72 -0.25 -10.92
N ARG A 17 0.83 0.91 -11.58
CA ARG A 17 0.75 2.23 -10.92
C ARG A 17 -0.56 2.45 -10.16
N LEU A 18 -1.67 1.89 -10.64
CA LEU A 18 -2.98 1.99 -9.97
C LEU A 18 -2.99 1.20 -8.65
N PHE A 19 -2.40 0.01 -8.65
CA PHE A 19 -2.26 -0.81 -7.46
C PHE A 19 -1.33 -0.17 -6.43
N ILE A 20 -0.19 0.35 -6.88
CA ILE A 20 0.77 1.08 -6.05
C ILE A 20 0.09 2.31 -5.41
N ALA A 21 -0.62 3.12 -6.19
CA ALA A 21 -1.31 4.30 -5.70
C ALA A 21 -2.32 3.96 -4.59
N ASP A 22 -3.11 2.89 -4.75
CA ASP A 22 -4.07 2.48 -3.72
C ASP A 22 -3.38 1.94 -2.46
N MET A 23 -2.30 1.16 -2.59
CA MET A 23 -1.52 0.71 -1.43
C MET A 23 -0.91 1.90 -0.68
N THR A 24 -0.25 2.82 -1.38
CA THR A 24 0.37 4.01 -0.78
C THR A 24 -0.68 4.91 -0.12
N ARG A 25 -1.87 5.03 -0.70
CA ARG A 25 -2.97 5.80 -0.11
C ARG A 25 -3.42 5.21 1.23
N ILE A 26 -3.42 3.90 1.41
CA ILE A 26 -3.75 3.27 2.70
C ILE A 26 -2.73 3.67 3.76
N PHE A 27 -1.42 3.58 3.47
CA PHE A 27 -0.38 3.94 4.43
C PHE A 27 -0.41 5.44 4.76
N THR A 28 -0.56 6.28 3.73
CA THR A 28 -0.57 7.74 3.87
C THR A 28 -1.77 8.20 4.67
N ASN A 29 -2.97 7.70 4.37
CA ASN A 29 -4.17 8.04 5.13
C ASN A 29 -4.07 7.57 6.59
N CYS A 30 -3.50 6.38 6.82
CA CYS A 30 -3.27 5.88 8.17
C CYS A 30 -2.38 6.82 8.98
N ARG A 31 -1.25 7.26 8.40
CA ARG A 31 -0.33 8.21 9.05
C ARG A 31 -0.90 9.61 9.24
N LEU A 32 -1.72 10.07 8.30
CA LEU A 32 -2.33 11.39 8.37
C LEU A 32 -3.38 11.47 9.49
N TYR A 33 -4.13 10.39 9.71
CA TYR A 33 -5.20 10.35 10.70
C TYR A 33 -4.73 10.01 12.12
N ASN A 34 -3.68 9.18 12.24
CA ASN A 34 -3.23 8.65 13.53
C ASN A 34 -1.92 9.28 13.99
N SER A 35 -1.78 9.52 15.30
CA SER A 35 -0.53 10.02 15.88
C SER A 35 0.64 9.04 15.68
N PRO A 36 1.89 9.52 15.49
CA PRO A 36 3.10 8.68 15.39
C PRO A 36 3.29 7.65 16.52
N ASP A 37 2.77 7.94 17.72
CA ASP A 37 2.94 7.07 18.89
C ASP A 37 1.97 5.88 18.91
N THR A 38 1.00 5.86 18.00
CA THR A 38 -0.01 4.78 17.90
C THR A 38 0.54 3.56 17.20
N GLU A 39 -0.01 2.39 17.54
CA GLU A 39 0.29 1.15 16.83
C GLU A 39 -0.10 1.21 15.35
N TYR A 40 -1.19 1.92 15.01
CA TYR A 40 -1.63 2.11 13.63
C TYR A 40 -0.57 2.79 12.77
N TYR A 41 0.08 3.84 13.28
CA TYR A 41 1.15 4.54 12.57
C TYR A 41 2.37 3.63 12.37
N ARG A 42 2.78 2.90 13.43
CA ARG A 42 3.89 1.93 13.35
C ARG A 42 3.62 0.83 12.33
N CYS A 43 2.41 0.29 12.31
CA CYS A 43 1.96 -0.70 11.35
C CYS A 43 1.98 -0.18 9.90
N ALA A 44 1.56 1.06 9.67
CA ALA A 44 1.63 1.68 8.34
C ALA A 44 3.08 1.74 7.82
N ASN A 45 4.04 2.11 8.67
CA ASN A 45 5.45 2.17 8.30
C ASN A 45 6.03 0.78 8.01
N ALA A 46 5.77 -0.19 8.89
CA ALA A 46 6.26 -1.55 8.73
C ALA A 46 5.71 -2.19 7.43
N LEU A 47 4.41 -2.01 7.18
CA LEU A 47 3.75 -2.59 6.01
C LEU A 47 4.14 -1.89 4.71
N GLU A 48 4.36 -0.56 4.73
CA GLU A 48 4.88 0.17 3.56
C GLU A 48 6.29 -0.30 3.20
N LYS A 49 7.18 -0.46 4.19
CA LYS A 49 8.53 -0.99 3.96
C LYS A 49 8.48 -2.40 3.38
N TYR A 50 7.66 -3.29 3.96
CA TYR A 50 7.47 -4.64 3.45
C TYR A 50 6.96 -4.62 2.00
N PHE A 51 5.93 -3.82 1.72
CA PHE A 51 5.39 -3.67 0.38
C PHE A 51 6.45 -3.23 -0.63
N GLN A 52 7.24 -2.20 -0.32
CA GLN A 52 8.32 -1.73 -1.19
C GLN A 52 9.38 -2.81 -1.45
N THR A 53 9.80 -3.53 -0.41
CA THR A 53 10.76 -4.64 -0.55
C THR A 53 10.20 -5.71 -1.47
N ARG A 54 8.96 -6.16 -1.25
CA ARG A 54 8.31 -7.18 -2.09
C ARG A 54 8.17 -6.73 -3.53
N MET A 55 7.79 -5.48 -3.78
CA MET A 55 7.66 -4.93 -5.13
C MET A 55 9.01 -4.85 -5.86
N LYS A 56 10.11 -4.56 -5.15
CA LYS A 56 11.47 -4.58 -5.71
C LYS A 56 11.90 -6.00 -6.06
N GLU A 57 11.69 -6.96 -5.15
CA GLU A 57 12.05 -8.37 -5.35
C GLU A 57 11.39 -8.98 -6.59
N ILE A 58 10.16 -8.57 -6.91
CA ILE A 58 9.42 -9.05 -8.09
C ILE A 58 9.57 -8.15 -9.32
N GLY A 59 10.45 -7.14 -9.29
CA GLY A 59 10.70 -6.26 -10.43
C GLY A 59 9.53 -5.34 -10.80
N LEU A 60 8.62 -5.03 -9.87
CA LEU A 60 7.47 -4.16 -10.08
C LEU A 60 7.62 -2.78 -9.41
N TRP A 61 8.79 -2.46 -8.87
CA TRP A 61 9.07 -1.16 -8.24
C TRP A 61 9.90 -0.27 -9.16
N ASP A 62 9.28 0.79 -9.69
CA ASP A 62 9.97 1.83 -10.46
C ASP A 62 9.81 3.12 -9.66
N LYS A 63 10.91 3.83 -9.43
CA LYS A 63 10.89 5.17 -8.85
C LYS A 63 10.36 6.19 -9.86
#